data_AF-A0A831PS90-F1
#
_entry.id   AF-A0A831PS90-F1
#
_cell.length_a   1.000
_cell.length_b   1.000
_cell.length_c   1.000
_cell.angle_alpha   90.00
_cell.angle_beta   90.00
_cell.angle_gamma   90.00
#
_symmetry.space_group_name_H-M   'P 1'
#
loop_
_entity.id
_entity.type
_entity.pdbx_description
1 polymer ?
#
loop_
_entity_poly.entity_id
_entity_poly.type
_entity_poly.pdbx_seq_one_letter_code
_entity_poly.pdbx_strand_id
1 'polypeptide(L)' 'MIRNIRVERIAQTPIEQQQIELVERKCIGHPDSIADGIAEAISRALCRAYIEECGVYLHHNTDQGEIVAGESLP' A
#
# COMPACT_ATOMS: atom_id res chain seq x y z
N MET A 1 5.84 -3.78 29.06
CA MET A 1 4.52 -4.33 28.68
C MET A 1 4.71 -5.74 28.15
N ILE A 2 3.91 -6.71 28.61
CA ILE A 2 3.89 -8.08 28.05
C ILE A 2 3.04 -8.03 26.78
N ARG A 3 3.57 -8.54 25.66
CA ARG A 3 2.84 -8.57 24.39
C ARG A 3 1.81 -9.70 24.40
N ASN A 4 0.62 -9.44 23.89
CA ASN A 4 -0.44 -10.44 23.75
C ASN A 4 -0.24 -11.27 22.47
N ILE A 5 0.77 -12.13 22.44
CA ILE A 5 1.08 -12.99 21.30
C ILE A 5 0.39 -14.34 21.48
N ARG A 6 -0.40 -14.74 20.49
CA ARG A 6 -1.04 -16.06 20.43
C ARG A 6 -0.47 -16.87 19.28
N VAL A 7 -0.10 -18.11 19.56
CA VAL A 7 0.38 -19.09 18.56
C VAL A 7 -0.56 -20.28 18.63
N GLU A 8 -1.21 -20.61 17.53
CA GLU A 8 -2.17 -21.70 17.44
C GLU A 8 -2.03 -22.47 16.12
N ARG A 9 -2.45 -23.73 16.13
CA ARG A 9 -2.49 -24.56 14.94
C ARG A 9 -3.81 -24.30 14.20
N ILE A 10 -3.73 -24.07 12.90
CA ILE A 10 -4.90 -23.99 12.01
C ILE A 10 -5.13 -25.33 11.31
N ALA A 11 -6.40 -25.67 11.08
CA ALA A 11 -6.82 -26.84 10.30
C ALA A 11 -7.33 -26.38 8.93
N GLN A 12 -6.39 -26.08 8.02
CA GLN A 12 -6.68 -25.58 6.68
C GLN A 12 -5.83 -26.33 5.65
N THR A 13 -6.41 -26.63 4.47
CA THR A 13 -5.67 -27.17 3.33
C THR A 13 -4.68 -26.12 2.82
N PRO A 14 -3.37 -26.43 2.72
CA PRO A 14 -2.37 -25.52 2.15
C PRO A 14 -2.81 -25.00 0.77
N ILE A 15 -2.50 -23.74 0.44
CA ILE A 15 -2.90 -23.11 -0.85
C ILE A 15 -2.47 -23.99 -2.03
N GLU A 16 -1.23 -24.47 -2.03
CA GLU A 16 -0.69 -25.34 -3.11
C GLU A 16 -1.33 -26.73 -3.20
N GLN A 17 -2.16 -27.12 -2.22
CA GLN A 17 -2.93 -28.37 -2.24
C GLN A 17 -4.41 -28.15 -2.57
N GLN A 18 -4.83 -26.90 -2.81
CA GLN A 18 -6.19 -26.61 -3.26
C GLN A 18 -6.36 -26.98 -4.73
N GLN A 19 -7.60 -27.21 -5.13
CA GLN A 19 -7.93 -27.62 -6.50
C GLN A 19 -7.72 -26.47 -7.51
N ILE A 20 -7.91 -25.22 -7.09
CA ILE A 20 -7.88 -24.03 -7.94
C ILE A 20 -7.19 -22.90 -7.17
N GLU A 21 -6.27 -22.20 -7.84
CA GLU A 21 -5.61 -20.99 -7.34
C GLU A 21 -5.68 -19.90 -8.41
N LEU A 22 -5.93 -18.66 -8.00
CA LEU A 22 -5.92 -17.48 -8.87
C LEU A 22 -5.12 -16.35 -8.20
N VAL A 23 -4.20 -15.76 -8.95
CA VAL A 23 -3.32 -14.68 -8.49
C VAL A 23 -3.32 -13.55 -9.53
N GLU A 24 -3.37 -12.30 -9.05
CA GLU A 24 -3.30 -11.10 -9.89
C GLU A 24 -2.21 -10.14 -9.36
N ARG A 25 -1.53 -9.44 -10.26
CA ARG A 25 -0.63 -8.32 -9.93
C ARG A 25 -0.87 -7.14 -10.86
N LYS A 26 -1.20 -5.99 -10.28
CA LYS A 26 -1.21 -4.69 -10.97
C LYS A 26 0.20 -4.11 -11.02
N CYS A 27 0.80 -4.11 -12.20
CA CYS A 27 2.16 -3.60 -12.41
C CYS A 27 2.26 -2.08 -12.19
N ILE A 28 3.49 -1.55 -12.15
CA ILE A 28 3.76 -0.14 -11.77
C ILE A 28 3.00 0.88 -12.65
N GLY A 29 2.77 0.59 -13.93
CA GLY A 29 2.02 1.47 -14.84
C GLY A 29 0.50 1.31 -14.80
N HIS A 30 -0.03 0.38 -14.00
CA HIS A 30 -1.47 0.26 -13.81
C HIS A 30 -1.98 1.51 -13.06
N PRO A 31 -3.09 2.15 -13.49
CA PRO A 31 -3.61 3.36 -12.84
C PRO A 31 -3.71 3.24 -11.30
N ASP A 32 -4.27 2.15 -10.78
CA ASP A 32 -4.34 1.94 -9.33
C ASP A 32 -2.95 1.92 -8.65
N SER A 33 -1.98 1.21 -9.22
CA SER A 33 -0.62 1.17 -8.67
C SER A 33 0.09 2.52 -8.77
N ILE A 34 -0.27 3.35 -9.77
CA ILE A 34 0.20 4.74 -9.86
C ILE A 34 -0.44 5.55 -8.72
N ALA A 35 -1.73 5.38 -8.44
CA ALA A 35 -2.42 6.08 -7.36
C ALA A 35 -1.81 5.72 -5.99
N ASP A 36 -1.59 4.43 -5.74
CA ASP A 36 -0.88 3.93 -4.55
C ASP A 36 0.52 4.54 -4.42
N GLY A 37 1.27 4.54 -5.53
CA GLY A 37 2.62 5.09 -5.58
C GLY A 37 2.68 6.58 -5.31
N ILE A 38 1.72 7.36 -5.84
CA ILE A 38 1.60 8.80 -5.59
C ILE A 38 1.26 9.06 -4.12
N ALA A 39 0.25 8.37 -3.57
CA ALA A 39 -0.16 8.51 -2.19
C ALA A 39 1.02 8.30 -1.21
N GLU A 40 1.80 7.23 -1.41
CA GLU A 40 2.98 6.92 -0.61
C GLU A 40 4.12 7.92 -0.84
N ALA A 41 4.35 8.36 -2.09
CA ALA A 41 5.37 9.34 -2.40
C ALA A 41 5.11 10.69 -1.70
N ILE A 42 3.84 11.13 -1.65
CA ILE A 42 3.42 12.35 -0.94
C ILE A 42 3.62 12.17 0.57
N SER A 43 3.15 11.06 1.16
CA SER A 43 3.34 10.76 2.59
C SER A 43 4.82 10.86 3.00
N ARG A 44 5.70 10.21 2.25
CA ARG A 44 7.14 10.22 2.53
C ARG A 44 7.76 11.62 2.35
N ALA A 45 7.26 12.41 1.40
CA ALA A 45 7.71 13.79 1.20
C ALA A 45 7.29 14.68 2.37
N LEU A 46 6.04 14.59 2.84
CA LEU A 46 5.56 15.30 4.02
C LEU A 46 6.34 14.90 5.27
N CYS A 47 6.59 13.61 5.47
CA CYS A 47 7.41 13.12 6.58
C CYS A 47 8.81 13.76 6.59
N ARG A 48 9.47 13.86 5.43
CA ARG A 48 10.79 14.51 5.32
C ARG A 48 10.70 15.99 5.66
N ALA A 49 9.75 16.71 5.06
CA ALA A 49 9.53 18.12 5.33
C ALA A 49 9.25 18.39 6.83
N TYR A 50 8.41 17.58 7.47
CA TYR A 50 8.10 17.75 8.89
C TYR A 50 9.31 17.49 9.80
N ILE A 51 10.16 16.51 9.48
CA ILE A 51 11.40 16.32 10.24
C ILE A 51 12.37 17.49 10.03
N GLU A 52 12.51 17.97 8.80
CA GLU A 52 13.41 19.08 8.47
C GLU A 52 12.97 20.40 9.12
N GLU A 53 11.67 20.70 9.13
CA GLU A 53 11.13 21.98 9.60
C GLU A 53 10.70 21.96 11.07
N CYS A 54 10.14 20.85 11.54
CA CYS A 54 9.51 20.74 12.86
C CYS A 54 10.26 19.78 13.80
N GLY A 55 11.21 18.99 13.31
CA GLY A 55 11.94 17.98 14.10
C GLY A 55 11.09 16.78 14.54
N VAL A 56 9.85 16.69 14.08
CA VAL A 56 8.88 15.64 14.41
C VAL A 56 7.97 15.36 13.23
N TYR A 57 7.40 14.16 13.13
CA TYR A 57 6.33 13.89 12.17
C TYR A 57 5.03 14.53 12.65
N LEU A 58 4.43 15.40 11.83
CA LEU A 58 3.07 15.87 12.05
C LEU A 58 2.05 14.88 11.48
N HIS A 59 0.85 14.85 12.07
CA HIS A 59 -0.21 13.96 11.65
C HIS A 59 -0.71 14.30 10.23
N HIS A 60 -0.73 13.31 9.34
CA HIS A 60 -1.28 13.39 8.00
C HIS A 60 -1.69 12.00 7.50
N ASN A 61 -2.61 11.96 6.54
CA ASN A 61 -2.95 10.79 5.75
C ASN A 61 -3.17 11.23 4.30
N THR A 62 -2.47 10.59 3.36
CA THR A 62 -2.47 10.94 1.92
C THR A 62 -2.92 9.76 1.07
N ASP A 63 -3.66 8.84 1.68
CA ASP A 63 -4.20 7.60 1.12
C ASP A 63 -5.41 7.81 0.20
N GLN A 64 -5.73 9.06 -0.13
CA GLN A 64 -6.86 9.44 -0.95
C GLN A 64 -6.36 10.25 -2.15
N GLY A 65 -6.68 9.80 -3.35
CA GLY A 65 -6.30 10.44 -4.61
C GLY A 65 -7.01 9.78 -5.79
N GLU A 66 -7.25 10.55 -6.85
CA GLU A 66 -7.94 10.11 -8.05
C GLU A 66 -7.03 10.28 -9.26
N ILE A 67 -6.95 9.25 -10.11
CA ILE A 67 -6.30 9.34 -11.42
C ILE A 67 -7.39 9.33 -12.48
N VAL A 68 -7.65 10.50 -13.04
CA VAL A 68 -8.62 10.66 -14.14
C VAL A 68 -7.88 10.43 -15.46
N ALA A 69 -8.36 9.45 -16.24
CA ALA A 69 -7.77 9.13 -17.54
C ALA A 69 -7.96 10.27 -18.55
N GLY A 70 -6.93 10.48 -19.38
CA GLY A 70 -6.99 11.36 -20.55
C GLY A 70 -7.26 10.57 -21.84
N GLU A 71 -6.90 11.17 -22.98
CA GLU A 71 -7.00 10.57 -24.30
C GLU A 71 -5.64 10.56 -25.01
N SER A 72 -5.40 9.62 -25.93
CA SER A 72 -4.17 9.54 -26.71
C SER A 72 -4.42 9.02 -28.13
N LEU A 73 -3.61 9.46 -29.10
CA LEU A 73 -3.45 8.83 -30.42
C LEU A 73 -2.14 8.03 -30.41
N PRO A 74 -2.19 6.71 -30.18
CA PRO A 74 -0.99 5.89 -29.97
C PRO A 74 -0.14 5.73 -31.24
#